data_AF-A0A935RFR7-F1
#
_entry.id   AF-A0A935RFR7-F1
#
_cell.length_a   1.000
_cell.length_b   1.000
_cell.length_c   1.000
_cell.angle_alpha   90.00
_cell.angle_beta   90.00
_cell.angle_gamma   90.00
#
_symmetry.space_group_name_H-M   'P 1'
#
loop_
_entity.id
_entity.type
_entity.pdbx_description
1 polymer ?
#
loop_
_entity_poly.entity_id
_entity_poly.type
_entity_poly.pdbx_seq_one_letter_code
_entity_poly.pdbx_strand_id
1 'polypeptide(L)'
;MAVPIIVCVLAFAAHAAVPVVSNVVLAQRVDGSRILDITYNVADADGDLLFVSLQLSADGGTTWGYPVLNATGHIGAGVAPGAGRSIHLDFSAVPSPILVNQMRARVFASDRGVSFKPHSPRNVAVIQLNPSNWQDPAHLERMAQADLLIVTAHELWAGSALANVPVIQNLKAINPDLKVVGYVSAFTSRLSGAILPPGSFWQQWFTRLRPYWVYTTAGDSSMTWPGAVVVNTINPACRQAMIATIVEFQEKSLNQFDGIYWDYFNTALWVYPDLNIQGDPDMDGDGIAHLSDPNELTAFRASQVSLVKALRAELGEGYIQIFNGQRAYGEPSFAALADGLVYENYPTLFFPQPNARKSMDPAYAYNLFNVRNSLRTRNGGPWIVLSNTLRNLYSDHNQQLTLVETGNQFRVIAMLMDGFASWNSHDGSTFSYTYGWPAVDICVGEPIGPPVYDGNFIRRDFQYGRVELEWKTGRYPDPFKYKVWSSVSW
;
A
#
# COMPACT_ATOMS: atom_id res chain seq x y z
N MET A 1 22.98 56.37 -26.81
CA MET A 1 22.41 55.03 -27.06
C MET A 1 22.52 54.24 -25.77
N ALA A 2 21.42 54.05 -25.05
CA ALA A 2 21.36 53.26 -23.83
C ALA A 2 20.86 51.85 -24.21
N VAL A 3 21.65 50.83 -23.89
CA VAL A 3 21.27 49.42 -24.08
C VAL A 3 20.38 49.01 -22.91
N PRO A 4 19.14 48.53 -23.13
CA PRO A 4 18.31 48.07 -22.02
C PRO A 4 18.82 46.70 -21.56
N ILE A 5 19.17 46.59 -20.29
CA ILE A 5 19.39 45.31 -19.61
C ILE A 5 18.01 44.73 -19.32
N ILE A 6 17.63 43.68 -20.06
CA ILE A 6 16.48 42.86 -19.73
C ILE A 6 16.91 41.93 -18.58
N VAL A 7 16.45 42.25 -17.37
CA VAL A 7 16.51 41.33 -16.24
C VAL A 7 15.38 40.31 -16.42
N CYS A 8 15.70 39.14 -16.97
CA CYS A 8 14.83 37.98 -16.90
C CYS A 8 14.79 37.50 -15.44
N VAL A 9 13.76 37.93 -14.70
CA VAL A 9 13.38 37.27 -13.45
C VAL A 9 12.80 35.91 -13.86
N LEU A 10 13.59 34.85 -13.72
CA LEU A 10 13.09 33.49 -13.66
C LEU A 10 12.17 33.43 -12.43
N ALA A 11 10.86 33.56 -12.64
CA ALA A 11 9.88 33.20 -11.65
C ALA A 11 10.02 31.70 -11.40
N PHE A 12 10.68 31.32 -10.31
CA PHE A 12 10.46 30.00 -9.73
C PHE A 12 8.97 29.94 -9.43
N ALA A 13 8.26 28.97 -10.02
CA ALA A 13 6.93 28.64 -9.54
C ALA A 13 7.07 28.37 -8.04
N ALA A 14 6.44 29.21 -7.21
CA ALA A 14 6.24 28.90 -5.82
C ALA A 14 5.53 27.55 -5.80
N HIS A 15 6.18 26.54 -5.24
CA HIS A 15 5.57 25.23 -5.10
C HIS A 15 4.51 25.36 -4.01
N ALA A 16 3.29 24.92 -4.31
CA ALA A 16 2.23 24.97 -3.32
C ALA A 16 2.65 24.18 -2.06
N ALA A 17 2.42 24.75 -0.89
CA ALA A 17 2.82 24.16 0.39
C ALA A 17 1.64 23.43 1.01
N VAL A 18 1.85 22.19 1.47
CA VAL A 18 0.80 21.41 2.13
C VAL A 18 0.25 22.15 3.37
N PRO A 19 -1.08 22.25 3.56
CA PRO A 19 -1.67 22.89 4.72
C PRO A 19 -1.25 22.23 6.04
N VAL A 20 -1.00 23.06 7.05
CA VAL A 20 -0.60 22.61 8.39
C VAL A 20 -1.72 22.92 9.38
N VAL A 21 -2.34 21.87 9.89
CA VAL A 21 -3.31 21.95 10.99
C VAL A 21 -2.59 21.88 12.34
N SER A 22 -2.96 22.74 13.28
CA SER A 22 -2.39 22.77 14.62
C SER A 22 -3.41 23.21 15.68
N ASN A 23 -3.05 23.08 16.96
CA ASN A 23 -3.86 23.53 18.11
C ASN A 23 -5.31 23.01 18.09
N VAL A 24 -5.49 21.73 17.74
CA VAL A 24 -6.81 21.10 17.78
C VAL A 24 -7.24 20.90 19.23
N VAL A 25 -8.34 21.53 19.63
CA VAL A 25 -8.91 21.46 20.99
C VAL A 25 -10.37 21.03 20.89
N LEU A 26 -10.77 20.08 21.75
CA LEU A 26 -12.14 19.61 21.86
C LEU A 26 -12.75 20.14 23.16
N ALA A 27 -13.98 20.65 23.08
CA ALA A 27 -14.74 21.10 24.24
C ALA A 27 -16.21 20.67 24.10
N GLN A 28 -16.70 19.81 24.99
CA GLN A 28 -18.13 19.51 25.07
C GLN A 28 -18.85 20.64 25.79
N ARG A 29 -19.96 21.11 25.21
CA ARG A 29 -20.81 22.08 25.89
C ARG A 29 -21.54 21.45 27.07
N VAL A 30 -21.54 22.16 28.18
CA VAL A 30 -22.18 21.75 29.44
C VAL A 30 -23.59 22.32 29.61
N ASP A 31 -24.11 23.01 28.59
CA ASP A 31 -25.42 23.65 28.56
C ASP A 31 -26.57 22.69 28.19
N GLY A 32 -26.28 21.39 28.04
CA GLY A 32 -27.25 20.38 27.65
C GLY A 32 -27.54 20.30 26.15
N SER A 33 -26.91 21.16 25.33
CA SER A 33 -27.09 21.17 23.86
C SER A 33 -26.58 19.91 23.16
N ARG A 34 -25.73 19.11 23.82
CA ARG A 34 -25.02 17.95 23.26
C ARG A 34 -24.10 18.32 22.08
N ILE A 35 -23.65 19.56 22.03
CA ILE A 35 -22.69 20.02 21.02
C ILE A 35 -21.27 19.77 21.51
N LEU A 36 -20.43 19.27 20.60
CA LEU A 36 -18.97 19.24 20.76
C LEU A 36 -18.36 20.31 19.86
N ASP A 37 -17.68 21.27 20.49
CA ASP A 37 -16.91 22.30 19.81
C ASP A 37 -15.49 21.78 19.57
N ILE A 38 -15.01 21.93 18.33
CA ILE A 38 -13.64 21.62 17.94
C ILE A 38 -13.02 22.89 17.39
N THR A 39 -12.03 23.43 18.08
CA THR A 39 -11.26 24.58 17.58
C THR A 39 -9.90 24.15 17.07
N TYR A 40 -9.40 24.82 16.04
CA TYR A 40 -8.10 24.53 15.44
C TYR A 40 -7.53 25.76 14.73
N ASN A 41 -6.24 25.71 14.46
CA ASN A 41 -5.56 26.62 13.55
C ASN A 41 -5.22 25.87 12.27
N VAL A 42 -5.28 26.57 11.14
CA VAL A 42 -4.79 26.03 9.87
C VAL A 42 -3.97 27.09 9.16
N ALA A 43 -2.74 26.74 8.80
CA ALA A 43 -1.85 27.59 8.03
C ALA A 43 -1.69 26.97 6.63
N ASP A 44 -1.72 27.82 5.64
CA ASP A 44 -1.36 27.51 4.26
C ASP A 44 -0.54 28.71 3.76
N ALA A 45 0.61 28.43 3.17
CA ALA A 45 1.55 29.46 2.72
C ALA A 45 1.09 30.15 1.44
N ASP A 46 0.28 29.47 0.62
CA ASP A 46 -0.24 30.00 -0.63
C ASP A 46 -1.48 30.87 -0.39
N GLY A 47 -2.19 30.61 0.71
CA GLY A 47 -3.33 31.42 1.16
C GLY A 47 -4.64 31.05 0.46
N ASP A 48 -4.68 29.88 -0.18
CA ASP A 48 -5.83 29.40 -0.94
C ASP A 48 -6.94 28.92 0.02
N LEU A 49 -8.16 28.81 -0.51
CA LEU A 49 -9.27 28.25 0.27
C LEU A 49 -9.11 26.73 0.37
N LEU A 50 -9.19 26.24 1.61
CA LEU A 50 -8.92 24.85 1.94
C LEU A 50 -10.21 24.02 2.01
N PHE A 51 -10.06 22.72 1.80
CA PHE A 51 -11.05 21.73 2.18
C PHE A 51 -10.66 21.09 3.51
N VAL A 52 -11.53 21.22 4.51
CA VAL A 52 -11.27 20.70 5.86
C VAL A 52 -12.09 19.43 6.11
N SER A 53 -11.41 18.37 6.52
CA SER A 53 -12.02 17.09 6.92
C SER A 53 -11.80 16.82 8.40
N LEU A 54 -12.68 16.01 8.98
CA LEU A 54 -12.67 15.66 10.39
C LEU A 54 -12.77 14.15 10.54
N GLN A 55 -11.95 13.58 11.43
CA GLN A 55 -12.11 12.22 11.94
C GLN A 55 -12.28 12.25 13.46
N LEU A 56 -13.09 11.34 13.97
CA LEU A 56 -13.37 11.17 15.39
C LEU A 56 -12.99 9.77 15.85
N SER A 57 -12.52 9.70 17.09
CA SER A 57 -12.20 8.46 17.78
C SER A 57 -12.94 8.41 19.10
N ALA A 58 -13.69 7.34 19.35
CA ALA A 58 -14.39 7.12 20.62
C ALA A 58 -13.58 6.30 21.65
N ASP A 59 -12.38 5.84 21.29
CA ASP A 59 -11.57 4.88 22.05
C ASP A 59 -10.16 5.41 22.38
N GLY A 60 -10.06 6.73 22.59
CA GLY A 60 -8.82 7.36 23.01
C GLY A 60 -7.79 7.57 21.89
N GLY A 61 -8.19 7.42 20.63
CA GLY A 61 -7.33 7.56 19.46
C GLY A 61 -6.85 6.22 18.88
N THR A 62 -7.42 5.10 19.34
CA THR A 62 -7.05 3.75 18.85
C THR A 62 -7.64 3.51 17.47
N THR A 63 -8.90 3.88 17.26
CA THR A 63 -9.60 3.82 15.97
C THR A 63 -10.24 5.16 15.64
N TRP A 64 -10.37 5.48 14.36
CA TRP A 64 -10.83 6.80 13.87
C TRP A 64 -12.05 6.71 12.96
N GLY A 65 -12.86 5.65 13.13
CA GLY A 65 -14.05 5.36 12.34
C GLY A 65 -15.36 5.94 12.90
N TYR A 66 -15.30 6.78 13.93
CA TYR A 66 -16.51 7.27 14.57
C TYR A 66 -17.27 8.24 13.63
N PRO A 67 -18.61 8.11 13.47
CA PRO A 67 -19.37 8.92 12.54
C PRO A 67 -19.31 10.42 12.81
N VAL A 68 -19.01 11.19 11.77
CA VAL A 68 -19.03 12.65 11.78
C VAL A 68 -20.35 13.10 11.16
N LEU A 69 -21.39 13.18 11.98
CA LEU A 69 -22.74 13.58 11.56
C LEU A 69 -23.02 15.02 12.00
N ASN A 70 -23.80 15.75 11.20
CA ASN A 70 -24.27 17.11 11.51
C ASN A 70 -23.14 18.10 11.88
N ALA A 71 -21.98 17.96 11.25
CA ALA A 71 -20.86 18.88 11.43
C ALA A 71 -21.13 20.20 10.69
N THR A 72 -20.92 21.33 11.38
CA THR A 72 -21.08 22.68 10.81
C THR A 72 -19.91 23.58 11.19
N GLY A 73 -19.83 24.76 10.58
CA GLY A 73 -18.76 25.73 10.82
C GLY A 73 -17.66 25.64 9.76
N HIS A 74 -16.40 25.69 10.18
CA HIS A 74 -15.22 25.64 9.32
C HIS A 74 -14.87 24.19 8.96
N ILE A 75 -15.74 23.53 8.20
CA ILE A 75 -15.56 22.16 7.70
C ILE A 75 -16.05 22.06 6.26
N GLY A 76 -15.47 21.16 5.47
CA GLY A 76 -15.75 21.03 4.05
C GLY A 76 -14.97 22.06 3.22
N ALA A 77 -15.47 22.37 2.02
CA ALA A 77 -14.81 23.28 1.08
C ALA A 77 -14.93 24.75 1.50
N GLY A 78 -13.96 25.57 1.09
CA GLY A 78 -14.04 27.02 1.18
C GLY A 78 -13.57 27.62 2.51
N VAL A 79 -12.77 26.87 3.29
CA VAL A 79 -12.26 27.33 4.58
C VAL A 79 -10.98 28.13 4.39
N ALA A 80 -11.00 29.41 4.78
CA ALA A 80 -9.80 30.25 4.70
C ALA A 80 -8.76 29.87 5.79
N PRO A 81 -7.44 29.98 5.48
CA PRO A 81 -6.38 29.83 6.48
C PRO A 81 -6.53 30.80 7.65
N GLY A 82 -6.13 30.41 8.86
CA GLY A 82 -6.16 31.27 10.04
C GLY A 82 -6.27 30.53 11.37
N ALA A 83 -6.16 31.30 12.45
CA ALA A 83 -6.32 30.80 13.81
C ALA A 83 -7.79 30.81 14.27
N GLY A 84 -8.13 29.94 15.22
CA GLY A 84 -9.45 29.93 15.87
C GLY A 84 -10.59 29.46 14.96
N ARG A 85 -10.29 28.65 13.95
CA ARG A 85 -11.31 27.95 13.17
C ARG A 85 -12.07 27.00 14.10
N SER A 86 -13.34 26.80 13.80
CA SER A 86 -14.30 26.14 14.70
C SER A 86 -15.23 25.23 13.92
N ILE A 87 -15.35 23.98 14.36
CA ILE A 87 -16.32 22.98 13.90
C ILE A 87 -17.26 22.67 15.07
N HIS A 88 -18.56 22.61 14.78
CA HIS A 88 -19.58 22.25 15.76
C HIS A 88 -20.23 20.94 15.34
N LEU A 89 -20.16 19.94 16.22
CA LEU A 89 -20.80 18.64 16.03
C LEU A 89 -22.02 18.53 16.92
N ASP A 90 -23.18 18.31 16.32
CA ASP A 90 -24.41 18.07 17.05
C ASP A 90 -24.69 16.56 17.23
N PHE A 91 -24.56 16.09 18.47
CA PHE A 91 -24.85 14.71 18.85
C PHE A 91 -26.33 14.46 19.18
N SER A 92 -27.23 15.41 18.96
CA SER A 92 -28.67 15.24 19.16
C SER A 92 -29.25 14.04 18.39
N ALA A 93 -28.68 13.73 17.22
CA ALA A 93 -29.06 12.60 16.37
C ALA A 93 -28.36 11.27 16.70
N VAL A 94 -27.40 11.25 17.64
CA VAL A 94 -26.67 10.02 18.01
C VAL A 94 -27.33 9.35 19.22
N PRO A 95 -27.69 8.05 19.15
CA PRO A 95 -28.30 7.36 20.28
C PRO A 95 -27.26 7.08 21.40
N SER A 96 -27.54 7.57 22.61
CA SER A 96 -26.85 7.27 23.89
C SER A 96 -25.47 7.92 24.15
N PRO A 97 -25.07 8.10 25.44
CA PRO A 97 -24.07 9.08 25.83
C PRO A 97 -22.65 8.62 25.48
N ILE A 98 -22.06 9.35 24.54
CA ILE A 98 -20.62 9.34 24.32
C ILE A 98 -19.96 9.81 25.63
N LEU A 99 -19.20 8.93 26.27
CA LEU A 99 -18.30 9.36 27.33
C LEU A 99 -17.15 10.14 26.67
N VAL A 100 -17.25 11.47 26.71
CA VAL A 100 -16.32 12.39 26.05
C VAL A 100 -14.88 12.27 26.58
N ASN A 101 -14.67 11.62 27.72
CA ASN A 101 -13.33 11.44 28.29
C ASN A 101 -12.36 10.68 27.36
N GLN A 102 -12.87 9.85 26.45
CA GLN A 102 -12.07 9.13 25.45
C GLN A 102 -12.20 9.69 24.04
N MET A 103 -13.06 10.68 23.81
CA MET A 103 -13.22 11.27 22.49
C MET A 103 -11.94 12.00 22.07
N ARG A 104 -11.49 11.77 20.82
CA ARG A 104 -10.40 12.51 20.18
C ARG A 104 -10.83 12.94 18.79
N ALA A 105 -10.26 14.05 18.30
CA ALA A 105 -10.48 14.55 16.95
C ALA A 105 -9.15 14.72 16.20
N ARG A 106 -9.18 14.45 14.90
CA ARG A 106 -8.15 14.81 13.93
C ARG A 106 -8.78 15.67 12.87
N VAL A 107 -8.16 16.81 12.63
CA VAL A 107 -8.58 17.74 11.58
C VAL A 107 -7.53 17.69 10.49
N PHE A 108 -7.98 17.55 9.25
CA PHE A 108 -7.15 17.51 8.05
C PHE A 108 -7.53 18.70 7.17
N ALA A 109 -6.57 19.26 6.48
CA ALA A 109 -6.80 20.32 5.50
C ALA A 109 -6.14 19.93 4.18
N SER A 110 -6.79 20.30 3.07
CA SER A 110 -6.36 20.01 1.71
C SER A 110 -6.50 21.24 0.82
N ASP A 111 -5.49 21.50 -0.01
CA ASP A 111 -5.53 22.58 -1.01
C ASP A 111 -6.44 22.26 -2.20
N ARG A 112 -6.66 20.96 -2.43
CA ARG A 112 -7.24 20.46 -3.70
C ARG A 112 -8.60 19.82 -3.53
N GLY A 113 -9.24 20.00 -2.37
CA GLY A 113 -10.55 19.41 -2.13
C GLY A 113 -10.51 17.93 -1.76
N VAL A 114 -9.33 17.39 -1.40
CA VAL A 114 -9.19 16.00 -0.98
C VAL A 114 -9.89 15.83 0.37
N SER A 115 -10.86 14.93 0.41
CA SER A 115 -11.60 14.62 1.62
C SER A 115 -10.95 13.44 2.35
N PHE A 116 -10.42 13.70 3.55
CA PHE A 116 -9.93 12.65 4.46
C PHE A 116 -11.10 12.13 5.30
N LYS A 117 -12.03 11.44 4.65
CA LYS A 117 -13.21 10.88 5.33
C LYS A 117 -12.78 9.85 6.39
N PRO A 118 -13.56 9.70 7.47
CA PRO A 118 -13.48 8.49 8.29
C PRO A 118 -13.76 7.29 7.37
N HIS A 119 -12.77 6.43 7.19
CA HIS A 119 -12.96 5.15 6.54
C HIS A 119 -12.65 4.06 7.57
N SER A 120 -13.64 3.21 7.81
CA SER A 120 -13.48 2.01 8.65
C SER A 120 -14.24 0.84 8.02
N PRO A 121 -13.59 -0.33 7.88
CA PRO A 121 -12.22 -0.59 8.34
C PRO A 121 -11.14 0.05 7.45
N ARG A 122 -10.01 0.39 8.09
CA ARG A 122 -8.78 0.94 7.51
C ARG A 122 -8.02 -0.11 6.70
N ASN A 123 -8.57 -0.39 5.53
CA ASN A 123 -8.18 -1.52 4.68
C ASN A 123 -7.73 -1.04 3.29
N VAL A 124 -7.06 0.12 3.18
CA VAL A 124 -6.64 0.68 1.90
C VAL A 124 -5.13 0.64 1.75
N ALA A 125 -4.68 0.04 0.64
CA ALA A 125 -3.29 0.08 0.23
C ALA A 125 -3.15 0.77 -1.13
N VAL A 126 -2.00 1.38 -1.36
CA VAL A 126 -1.58 1.93 -2.65
C VAL A 126 -0.24 1.32 -3.02
N ILE A 127 -0.06 0.92 -4.28
CA ILE A 127 1.16 0.26 -4.76
C ILE A 127 1.81 1.05 -5.89
N GLN A 128 2.29 2.25 -5.61
CA GLN A 128 2.85 3.19 -6.58
C GLN A 128 4.27 2.77 -7.05
N LEU A 129 4.35 2.01 -8.13
CA LEU A 129 5.64 1.54 -8.66
C LEU A 129 6.24 2.42 -9.77
N ASN A 130 5.44 3.33 -10.34
CA ASN A 130 5.89 4.25 -11.38
C ASN A 130 6.49 5.53 -10.80
N PRO A 131 7.35 6.22 -11.55
CA PRO A 131 7.80 7.56 -11.20
C PRO A 131 6.62 8.50 -10.92
N SER A 132 6.75 9.28 -9.87
CA SER A 132 5.74 10.15 -9.29
C SER A 132 6.32 11.54 -9.03
N ASN A 133 5.47 12.57 -9.11
CA ASN A 133 5.84 13.91 -8.68
C ASN A 133 5.59 14.07 -7.18
N TRP A 134 6.56 13.67 -6.36
CA TRP A 134 6.46 13.75 -4.88
C TRP A 134 6.53 15.17 -4.31
N GLN A 135 6.70 16.17 -5.16
CA GLN A 135 6.65 17.59 -4.78
C GLN A 135 5.30 18.23 -5.11
N ASP A 136 4.39 17.50 -5.77
CA ASP A 136 3.02 17.95 -5.99
C ASP A 136 2.16 17.68 -4.73
N PRO A 137 1.65 18.72 -4.05
CA PRO A 137 0.78 18.54 -2.88
C PRO A 137 -0.45 17.68 -3.19
N ALA A 138 -1.02 17.78 -4.39
CA ALA A 138 -2.18 17.00 -4.79
C ALA A 138 -1.85 15.50 -4.82
N HIS A 139 -0.63 15.16 -5.24
CA HIS A 139 -0.15 13.79 -5.24
C HIS A 139 0.09 13.30 -3.81
N LEU A 140 0.74 14.11 -2.96
CA LEU A 140 0.97 13.77 -1.55
C LEU A 140 -0.33 13.53 -0.79
N GLU A 141 -1.30 14.44 -0.88
CA GLU A 141 -2.62 14.30 -0.25
C GLU A 141 -3.35 13.06 -0.74
N ARG A 142 -3.24 12.73 -2.03
CA ARG A 142 -3.85 11.51 -2.59
C ARG A 142 -3.24 10.24 -1.99
N MET A 143 -1.91 10.18 -1.93
CA MET A 143 -1.19 9.01 -1.41
C MET A 143 -1.35 8.87 0.10
N ALA A 144 -1.42 9.97 0.83
CA ALA A 144 -1.53 9.99 2.29
C ALA A 144 -2.86 9.43 2.82
N GLN A 145 -3.90 9.35 1.99
CA GLN A 145 -5.18 8.76 2.42
C GLN A 145 -5.08 7.24 2.70
N ALA A 146 -4.08 6.54 2.14
CA ALA A 146 -3.92 5.10 2.34
C ALA A 146 -3.48 4.74 3.77
N ASP A 147 -3.70 3.49 4.18
CA ASP A 147 -3.12 2.92 5.40
C ASP A 147 -1.72 2.36 5.15
N LEU A 148 -1.51 1.81 3.95
CA LEU A 148 -0.25 1.28 3.47
C LEU A 148 0.09 1.83 2.09
N LEU A 149 1.27 2.40 1.94
CA LEU A 149 1.82 2.86 0.68
C LEU A 149 3.08 2.04 0.35
N ILE A 150 3.00 1.23 -0.70
CA ILE A 150 4.14 0.56 -1.31
C ILE A 150 4.63 1.47 -2.43
N VAL A 151 5.87 1.92 -2.36
CA VAL A 151 6.49 2.78 -3.39
C VAL A 151 7.81 2.23 -3.83
N THR A 152 8.21 2.56 -5.04
CA THR A 152 9.53 2.19 -5.54
C THR A 152 10.67 2.81 -4.70
N ALA A 153 11.41 2.00 -3.94
CA ALA A 153 12.34 2.49 -2.91
C ALA A 153 13.42 3.42 -3.49
N HIS A 154 13.96 3.06 -4.66
CA HIS A 154 14.99 3.84 -5.32
C HIS A 154 14.56 5.25 -5.68
N GLU A 155 13.26 5.51 -5.84
CA GLU A 155 12.76 6.82 -6.21
C GLU A 155 12.96 7.82 -5.06
N LEU A 156 12.63 7.40 -3.83
CA LEU A 156 12.80 8.23 -2.64
C LEU A 156 14.22 8.17 -2.07
N TRP A 157 14.94 7.09 -2.34
CA TRP A 157 16.36 6.94 -2.02
C TRP A 157 17.30 7.50 -3.11
N ALA A 158 16.78 7.96 -4.25
CA ALA A 158 17.62 8.43 -5.36
C ALA A 158 18.34 9.74 -5.02
N GLY A 159 19.67 9.67 -5.09
CA GLY A 159 20.56 10.82 -5.09
C GLY A 159 20.37 11.69 -6.33
N SER A 160 19.50 12.70 -6.24
CA SER A 160 19.76 14.10 -6.65
C SER A 160 18.48 14.95 -6.54
N ALA A 161 17.35 14.49 -7.07
CA ALA A 161 16.10 15.26 -7.08
C ALA A 161 15.31 15.20 -5.76
N LEU A 162 15.29 14.04 -5.10
CA LEU A 162 14.52 13.82 -3.85
C LEU A 162 15.39 13.56 -2.63
N ALA A 163 16.72 13.59 -2.79
CA ALA A 163 17.68 13.34 -1.71
C ALA A 163 17.47 14.26 -0.50
N ASN A 164 17.05 15.50 -0.75
CA ASN A 164 16.79 16.52 0.27
C ASN A 164 15.30 16.82 0.45
N VAL A 165 14.41 15.99 -0.11
CA VAL A 165 12.95 16.17 0.00
C VAL A 165 12.42 15.14 0.99
N PRO A 166 11.85 15.55 2.14
CA PRO A 166 11.38 14.65 3.18
C PRO A 166 9.98 14.10 2.86
N VAL A 167 9.81 13.46 1.70
CA VAL A 167 8.55 12.94 1.17
C VAL A 167 7.76 12.12 2.20
N ILE A 168 8.42 11.16 2.87
CA ILE A 168 7.74 10.31 3.87
C ILE A 168 7.26 11.12 5.08
N GLN A 169 8.03 12.12 5.51
CA GLN A 169 7.61 12.99 6.61
C GLN A 169 6.43 13.86 6.19
N ASN A 170 6.43 14.38 4.97
CA ASN A 170 5.32 15.16 4.42
C ASN A 170 4.03 14.32 4.33
N LEU A 171 4.13 13.07 3.86
CA LEU A 171 2.99 12.14 3.86
C LEU A 171 2.48 11.87 5.28
N LYS A 172 3.39 11.65 6.24
CA LYS A 172 3.04 11.37 7.65
C LYS A 172 2.55 12.60 8.41
N ALA A 173 2.91 13.81 7.98
CA ALA A 173 2.33 15.04 8.50
C ALA A 173 0.84 15.13 8.16
N ILE A 174 0.43 14.60 7.00
CA ILE A 174 -0.97 14.49 6.58
C ILE A 174 -1.64 13.29 7.28
N ASN A 175 -1.04 12.09 7.19
CA ASN A 175 -1.55 10.88 7.84
C ASN A 175 -0.49 10.22 8.72
N PRO A 176 -0.50 10.48 10.04
CA PRO A 176 0.50 9.93 10.97
C PRO A 176 0.49 8.39 11.09
N ASP A 177 -0.62 7.75 10.71
CA ASP A 177 -0.78 6.29 10.84
C ASP A 177 -0.29 5.55 9.58
N LEU A 178 -0.08 6.27 8.46
CA LEU A 178 0.38 5.70 7.19
C LEU A 178 1.68 4.92 7.37
N LYS A 179 1.70 3.69 6.86
CA LYS A 179 2.93 2.92 6.65
C LYS A 179 3.43 3.09 5.23
N VAL A 180 4.70 3.46 5.08
CA VAL A 180 5.36 3.57 3.78
C VAL A 180 6.44 2.50 3.69
N VAL A 181 6.32 1.60 2.73
CA VAL A 181 7.31 0.54 2.49
C VAL A 181 7.92 0.65 1.10
N GLY A 182 9.23 0.43 1.01
CA GLY A 182 9.97 0.53 -0.24
C GLY A 182 9.96 -0.79 -1.01
N TYR A 183 9.62 -0.80 -2.30
CA TYR A 183 9.82 -1.92 -3.20
C TYR A 183 11.31 -2.14 -3.47
N VAL A 184 11.78 -3.37 -3.27
CA VAL A 184 13.10 -3.85 -3.67
C VAL A 184 12.98 -5.28 -4.22
N SER A 185 13.65 -5.54 -5.35
CA SER A 185 13.70 -6.90 -5.90
C SER A 185 14.54 -7.81 -5.01
N ALA A 186 14.04 -8.99 -4.69
CA ALA A 186 14.79 -9.96 -3.90
C ALA A 186 15.85 -10.73 -4.69
N PHE A 187 15.82 -10.72 -6.04
CA PHE A 187 16.69 -11.60 -6.85
C PHE A 187 17.25 -10.96 -8.11
N THR A 188 17.01 -9.68 -8.36
CA THR A 188 17.50 -9.05 -9.59
C THR A 188 18.26 -7.76 -9.35
N SER A 189 19.24 -7.51 -10.21
CA SER A 189 19.86 -6.21 -10.43
C SER A 189 19.54 -5.72 -11.84
N ARG A 190 19.23 -4.43 -12.01
CA ARG A 190 18.90 -3.88 -13.34
C ARG A 190 20.15 -3.41 -14.07
N LEU A 191 20.28 -3.75 -15.36
CA LEU A 191 21.35 -3.27 -16.24
C LEU A 191 21.44 -1.75 -16.30
N SER A 192 20.28 -1.07 -16.22
CA SER A 192 20.21 0.39 -16.20
C SER A 192 20.96 1.01 -15.02
N GLY A 193 21.21 0.27 -13.94
CA GLY A 193 22.01 0.75 -12.81
C GLY A 193 23.44 1.16 -13.19
N ALA A 194 23.99 0.64 -14.29
CA ALA A 194 25.32 0.99 -14.78
C ALA A 194 25.44 2.46 -15.24
N ILE A 195 24.33 3.08 -15.64
CA ILE A 195 24.28 4.42 -16.23
C ILE A 195 23.59 5.44 -15.32
N LEU A 196 23.14 5.03 -14.14
CA LEU A 196 22.51 5.93 -13.17
C LEU A 196 23.57 6.76 -12.42
N PRO A 197 23.19 7.92 -11.86
CA PRO A 197 24.11 8.78 -11.13
C PRO A 197 24.89 8.01 -10.05
N PRO A 198 26.22 8.20 -9.94
CA PRO A 198 27.03 7.59 -8.90
C PRO A 198 26.47 7.87 -7.51
N GLY A 199 26.39 6.84 -6.67
CA GLY A 199 25.87 6.94 -5.31
C GLY A 199 24.35 6.90 -5.20
N SER A 200 23.59 6.82 -6.31
CA SER A 200 22.16 6.48 -6.26
C SER A 200 21.95 5.03 -5.85
N PHE A 201 20.78 4.71 -5.27
CA PHE A 201 20.46 3.36 -4.79
C PHE A 201 20.71 2.29 -5.86
N TRP A 202 20.12 2.44 -7.06
CA TRP A 202 20.28 1.43 -8.11
C TRP A 202 21.69 1.34 -8.69
N GLN A 203 22.45 2.44 -8.72
CA GLN A 203 23.84 2.38 -9.14
C GLN A 203 24.69 1.59 -8.14
N GLN A 204 24.47 1.81 -6.83
CA GLN A 204 25.15 1.05 -5.79
C GLN A 204 24.70 -0.41 -5.75
N TRP A 205 23.40 -0.66 -5.90
CA TRP A 205 22.82 -2.00 -6.03
C TRP A 205 23.45 -2.75 -7.20
N PHE A 206 23.50 -2.13 -8.39
CA PHE A 206 24.16 -2.70 -9.55
C PHE A 206 25.63 -3.01 -9.29
N THR A 207 26.38 -2.02 -8.79
CA THR A 207 27.83 -2.15 -8.56
C THR A 207 28.15 -3.27 -7.57
N ARG A 208 27.42 -3.33 -6.46
CA ARG A 208 27.66 -4.29 -5.37
C ARG A 208 27.19 -5.69 -5.70
N LEU A 209 26.17 -5.84 -6.54
CA LEU A 209 25.61 -7.15 -6.88
C LEU A 209 26.17 -7.74 -8.18
N ARG A 210 26.85 -6.94 -9.01
CA ARG A 210 27.51 -7.41 -10.25
C ARG A 210 28.43 -8.62 -10.06
N PRO A 211 29.25 -8.73 -8.99
CA PRO A 211 30.09 -9.90 -8.78
C PRO A 211 29.32 -11.20 -8.52
N TYR A 212 28.02 -11.11 -8.25
CA TYR A 212 27.16 -12.25 -7.91
C TYR A 212 26.11 -12.53 -8.98
N TRP A 213 26.31 -12.08 -10.22
CA TRP A 213 25.39 -12.39 -11.30
C TRP A 213 25.35 -13.89 -11.59
N VAL A 214 24.14 -14.37 -11.85
CA VAL A 214 23.88 -15.74 -12.29
C VAL A 214 24.05 -15.81 -13.80
N TYR A 215 24.63 -16.91 -14.28
CA TYR A 215 24.78 -17.19 -15.68
C TYR A 215 23.81 -18.30 -16.11
N THR A 216 23.56 -18.42 -17.40
CA THR A 216 22.80 -19.53 -17.94
C THR A 216 23.69 -20.75 -18.15
N THR A 217 23.11 -21.92 -18.37
CA THR A 217 23.81 -23.15 -18.78
C THR A 217 24.59 -23.01 -20.09
N ALA A 218 24.36 -21.93 -20.87
CA ALA A 218 25.12 -21.59 -22.07
C ALA A 218 26.16 -20.47 -21.84
N GLY A 219 26.30 -19.96 -20.61
CA GLY A 219 27.27 -18.94 -20.21
C GLY A 219 26.83 -17.49 -20.43
N ASP A 220 25.58 -17.22 -20.80
CA ASP A 220 25.04 -15.85 -20.90
C ASP A 220 24.58 -15.32 -19.53
N SER A 221 24.38 -14.03 -19.36
CA SER A 221 23.82 -13.47 -18.11
C SER A 221 22.36 -13.86 -17.97
N SER A 222 22.02 -14.56 -16.89
CA SER A 222 20.64 -14.98 -16.62
C SER A 222 19.76 -13.77 -16.28
N MET A 223 18.58 -13.67 -16.89
CA MET A 223 17.60 -12.62 -16.61
C MET A 223 16.20 -13.22 -16.41
N THR A 224 15.41 -12.64 -15.53
CA THR A 224 13.99 -13.02 -15.35
C THR A 224 13.04 -12.04 -16.02
N TRP A 225 13.50 -10.82 -16.32
CA TRP A 225 12.81 -9.82 -17.13
C TRP A 225 13.83 -9.08 -18.02
N PRO A 226 13.40 -8.43 -19.12
CA PRO A 226 14.30 -7.64 -19.96
C PRO A 226 15.11 -6.62 -19.13
N GLY A 227 16.43 -6.80 -19.11
CA GLY A 227 17.36 -5.95 -18.37
C GLY A 227 17.41 -6.16 -16.84
N ALA A 228 16.73 -7.17 -16.30
CA ALA A 228 16.78 -7.55 -14.89
C ALA A 228 17.59 -8.84 -14.71
N VAL A 229 18.89 -8.69 -14.44
CA VAL A 229 19.84 -9.80 -14.28
C VAL A 229 19.65 -10.45 -12.93
N VAL A 230 19.63 -11.79 -12.91
CA VAL A 230 19.49 -12.59 -11.69
C VAL A 230 20.77 -12.48 -10.86
N VAL A 231 20.61 -12.31 -9.55
CA VAL A 231 21.72 -12.32 -8.59
C VAL A 231 21.67 -13.59 -7.74
N ASN A 232 22.84 -14.16 -7.47
CA ASN A 232 23.00 -15.42 -6.78
C ASN A 232 22.78 -15.23 -5.28
N THR A 233 21.52 -15.22 -4.86
CA THR A 233 21.18 -15.13 -3.44
C THR A 233 21.56 -16.37 -2.65
N ILE A 234 21.87 -17.51 -3.28
CA ILE A 234 22.39 -18.69 -2.56
C ILE A 234 23.73 -18.35 -1.92
N ASN A 235 24.55 -17.53 -2.59
CA ASN A 235 25.77 -16.98 -2.04
C ASN A 235 25.50 -16.04 -0.84
N PRO A 236 25.98 -16.34 0.38
CA PRO A 236 25.80 -15.48 1.54
C PRO A 236 26.35 -14.06 1.36
N ALA A 237 27.46 -13.89 0.64
CA ALA A 237 28.06 -12.59 0.40
C ALA A 237 27.18 -11.70 -0.51
N CYS A 238 26.43 -12.29 -1.45
CA CYS A 238 25.42 -11.57 -2.22
C CYS A 238 24.33 -11.01 -1.30
N ARG A 239 23.76 -11.85 -0.41
CA ARG A 239 22.73 -11.41 0.54
C ARG A 239 23.25 -10.31 1.46
N GLN A 240 24.47 -10.42 1.94
CA GLN A 240 25.10 -9.38 2.76
C GLN A 240 25.27 -8.07 1.98
N ALA A 241 25.68 -8.11 0.72
CA ALA A 241 25.76 -6.92 -0.13
C ALA A 241 24.39 -6.25 -0.36
N MET A 242 23.33 -7.05 -0.54
CA MET A 242 21.95 -6.54 -0.63
C MET A 242 21.54 -5.83 0.67
N ILE A 243 21.70 -6.51 1.82
CA ILE A 243 21.31 -5.99 3.13
C ILE A 243 22.09 -4.73 3.48
N ALA A 244 23.41 -4.74 3.32
CA ALA A 244 24.25 -3.57 3.58
C ALA A 244 23.85 -2.36 2.73
N THR A 245 23.40 -2.58 1.49
CA THR A 245 22.91 -1.50 0.63
C THR A 245 21.57 -0.96 1.13
N ILE A 246 20.63 -1.82 1.54
CA ILE A 246 19.35 -1.39 2.11
C ILE A 246 19.57 -0.60 3.41
N VAL A 247 20.37 -1.14 4.34
CA VAL A 247 20.67 -0.51 5.63
C VAL A 247 21.30 0.86 5.43
N GLU A 248 22.31 0.96 4.56
CA GLU A 248 22.98 2.23 4.29
C GLU A 248 22.02 3.32 3.81
N PHE A 249 21.11 3.00 2.87
CA PHE A 249 20.18 4.00 2.35
C PHE A 249 19.05 4.31 3.34
N GLN A 250 18.59 3.31 4.10
CA GLN A 250 17.63 3.51 5.18
C GLN A 250 18.20 4.44 6.27
N GLU A 251 19.49 4.34 6.59
CA GLU A 251 20.14 5.18 7.61
C GLU A 251 20.46 6.59 7.09
N LYS A 252 20.94 6.71 5.84
CA LYS A 252 21.40 8.00 5.28
C LYS A 252 20.30 8.85 4.68
N SER A 253 19.18 8.26 4.25
CA SER A 253 18.11 9.00 3.58
C SER A 253 17.23 9.76 4.57
N LEU A 254 16.74 10.93 4.15
CA LEU A 254 15.61 11.60 4.82
C LEU A 254 14.31 10.80 4.73
N ASN A 255 14.19 9.97 3.70
CA ASN A 255 13.05 9.10 3.45
C ASN A 255 13.32 7.71 4.04
N GLN A 256 13.13 7.62 5.36
CA GLN A 256 13.20 6.36 6.10
C GLN A 256 11.88 5.59 5.97
N PHE A 257 11.91 4.43 5.33
CA PHE A 257 10.74 3.59 5.19
C PHE A 257 10.39 2.89 6.51
N ASP A 258 9.11 2.58 6.72
CA ASP A 258 8.65 1.69 7.79
C ASP A 258 9.03 0.22 7.53
N GLY A 259 9.40 -0.10 6.30
CA GLY A 259 9.76 -1.45 5.89
C GLY A 259 10.09 -1.58 4.40
N ILE A 260 10.20 -2.83 3.97
CA ILE A 260 10.50 -3.19 2.59
C ILE A 260 9.44 -4.16 2.05
N TYR A 261 9.13 -3.99 0.78
CA TYR A 261 8.35 -4.93 0.00
C TYR A 261 9.32 -5.73 -0.87
N TRP A 262 9.44 -7.02 -0.57
CA TRP A 262 10.25 -7.95 -1.33
C TRP A 262 9.47 -8.47 -2.52
N ASP A 263 9.93 -8.11 -3.71
CA ASP A 263 9.38 -8.72 -4.91
C ASP A 263 9.95 -10.13 -5.13
N TYR A 264 9.11 -11.01 -5.64
CA TYR A 264 9.51 -12.28 -6.25
C TYR A 264 9.91 -13.45 -5.32
N PHE A 265 9.33 -13.60 -4.12
CA PHE A 265 9.48 -14.82 -3.31
C PHE A 265 8.63 -16.01 -3.83
N ASN A 266 9.04 -16.56 -4.97
CA ASN A 266 8.52 -17.80 -5.54
C ASN A 266 9.30 -19.04 -5.05
N THR A 267 8.75 -20.23 -5.30
CA THR A 267 9.43 -21.51 -4.97
C THR A 267 10.59 -21.83 -5.91
N ALA A 268 10.61 -21.21 -7.09
CA ALA A 268 11.64 -21.31 -8.12
C ALA A 268 11.69 -19.98 -8.90
N LEU A 269 12.75 -19.76 -9.67
CA LEU A 269 12.82 -18.67 -10.64
C LEU A 269 11.77 -18.85 -11.75
N TRP A 270 11.09 -17.76 -12.08
CA TRP A 270 10.15 -17.61 -13.21
C TRP A 270 10.74 -16.71 -14.31
N VAL A 271 11.05 -17.27 -15.46
CA VAL A 271 11.62 -16.48 -16.57
C VAL A 271 10.50 -15.90 -17.41
N TYR A 272 10.56 -14.60 -17.72
CA TYR A 272 9.59 -13.96 -18.62
C TYR A 272 9.60 -14.67 -19.99
N PRO A 273 8.45 -15.13 -20.51
CA PRO A 273 8.41 -16.03 -21.67
C PRO A 273 9.04 -15.49 -22.95
N ASP A 274 9.01 -14.17 -23.19
CA ASP A 274 9.56 -13.59 -24.43
C ASP A 274 11.04 -13.18 -24.30
N LEU A 275 11.75 -13.65 -23.26
CA LEU A 275 13.19 -13.44 -23.16
C LEU A 275 13.94 -14.33 -24.16
N ASN A 276 14.65 -13.69 -25.09
CA ASN A 276 15.53 -14.36 -26.03
C ASN A 276 16.96 -14.46 -25.47
N ILE A 277 17.16 -15.38 -24.53
CA ILE A 277 18.46 -15.67 -23.89
C ILE A 277 18.78 -17.16 -24.12
N GLN A 278 20.03 -17.47 -24.44
CA GLN A 278 20.44 -18.86 -24.65
C GLN A 278 20.70 -19.57 -23.30
N GLY A 279 20.19 -20.79 -23.16
CA GLY A 279 20.34 -21.60 -21.96
C GLY A 279 19.36 -21.19 -20.85
N ASP A 280 19.35 -21.99 -19.79
CA ASP A 280 18.47 -21.80 -18.63
C ASP A 280 19.26 -21.20 -17.46
N PRO A 281 18.63 -20.47 -16.51
CA PRO A 281 19.31 -20.03 -15.29
C PRO A 281 20.01 -21.18 -14.55
N ASP A 282 21.24 -20.96 -14.10
CA ASP A 282 22.06 -21.89 -13.33
C ASP A 282 22.72 -21.10 -12.18
N MET A 283 22.05 -21.08 -11.02
CA MET A 283 22.42 -20.20 -9.91
C MET A 283 23.71 -20.60 -9.19
N ASP A 284 24.07 -21.89 -9.18
CA ASP A 284 25.28 -22.38 -8.52
C ASP A 284 26.43 -22.72 -9.48
N GLY A 285 26.17 -22.74 -10.79
CA GLY A 285 27.17 -22.83 -11.85
C GLY A 285 27.67 -24.26 -12.12
N ASP A 286 26.90 -25.27 -11.75
CA ASP A 286 27.26 -26.68 -11.95
C ASP A 286 26.90 -27.21 -13.36
N GLY A 287 26.26 -26.38 -14.19
CA GLY A 287 25.82 -26.70 -15.54
C GLY A 287 24.43 -27.32 -15.61
N ILE A 288 23.73 -27.48 -14.48
CA ILE A 288 22.36 -27.98 -14.41
C ILE A 288 21.40 -26.79 -14.30
N ALA A 289 20.37 -26.79 -15.15
CA ALA A 289 19.36 -25.75 -15.11
C ALA A 289 18.61 -25.72 -13.77
N HIS A 290 18.32 -24.52 -13.25
CA HIS A 290 17.62 -24.26 -11.98
C HIS A 290 16.38 -25.12 -11.76
N LEU A 291 15.50 -25.21 -12.77
CA LEU A 291 14.26 -25.98 -12.67
C LEU A 291 14.49 -27.50 -12.65
N SER A 292 15.68 -27.94 -13.04
CA SER A 292 16.11 -29.34 -13.07
C SER A 292 17.08 -29.70 -11.95
N ASP A 293 17.49 -28.76 -11.09
CA ASP A 293 18.35 -29.03 -9.93
C ASP A 293 17.59 -28.92 -8.59
N PRO A 294 17.25 -30.05 -7.95
CA PRO A 294 16.63 -30.07 -6.62
C PRO A 294 17.49 -29.45 -5.51
N ASN A 295 18.83 -29.50 -5.62
CA ASN A 295 19.73 -28.96 -4.61
C ASN A 295 19.71 -27.43 -4.68
N GLU A 296 19.87 -26.86 -5.87
CA GLU A 296 19.73 -25.42 -6.12
C GLU A 296 18.34 -24.91 -5.71
N LEU A 297 17.25 -25.59 -6.06
CA LEU A 297 15.90 -25.20 -5.62
C LEU A 297 15.76 -25.18 -4.09
N THR A 298 16.42 -26.10 -3.39
CA THR A 298 16.43 -26.15 -1.92
C THR A 298 17.27 -25.01 -1.34
N ALA A 299 18.45 -24.77 -1.91
CA ALA A 299 19.34 -23.70 -1.51
C ALA A 299 18.73 -22.31 -1.77
N PHE A 300 18.06 -22.13 -2.91
CA PHE A 300 17.29 -20.94 -3.26
C PHE A 300 16.21 -20.64 -2.22
N ARG A 301 15.41 -21.64 -1.84
CA ARG A 301 14.40 -21.48 -0.79
C ARG A 301 15.02 -21.16 0.58
N ALA A 302 16.13 -21.79 0.93
CA ALA A 302 16.85 -21.49 2.17
C ALA A 302 17.44 -20.07 2.18
N SER A 303 17.85 -19.55 1.01
CA SER A 303 18.41 -18.21 0.87
C SER A 303 17.38 -17.13 1.17
N GLN A 304 16.12 -17.30 0.78
CA GLN A 304 15.03 -16.34 1.06
C GLN A 304 14.78 -16.22 2.56
N VAL A 305 14.74 -17.35 3.28
CA VAL A 305 14.61 -17.37 4.75
C VAL A 305 15.77 -16.62 5.40
N SER A 306 16.98 -16.87 4.90
CA SER A 306 18.20 -16.24 5.42
C SER A 306 18.23 -14.74 5.17
N LEU A 307 17.81 -14.29 3.97
CA LEU A 307 17.73 -12.88 3.58
C LEU A 307 16.78 -12.11 4.50
N VAL A 308 15.55 -12.60 4.67
CA VAL A 308 14.52 -11.97 5.51
C VAL A 308 14.97 -11.87 6.96
N LYS A 309 15.51 -12.96 7.52
CA LYS A 309 15.99 -12.99 8.91
C LYS A 309 17.17 -12.07 9.13
N ALA A 310 18.12 -12.04 8.20
CA ALA A 310 19.29 -11.18 8.32
C ALA A 310 18.93 -9.69 8.22
N LEU A 311 18.05 -9.29 7.28
CA LEU A 311 17.58 -7.90 7.24
C LEU A 311 16.87 -7.50 8.54
N ARG A 312 16.07 -8.41 9.11
CA ARG A 312 15.40 -8.18 10.40
C ARG A 312 16.37 -8.05 11.56
N ALA A 313 17.48 -8.79 11.54
CA ALA A 313 18.51 -8.69 12.56
C ALA A 313 19.19 -7.31 12.53
N GLU A 314 19.39 -6.74 11.33
CA GLU A 314 20.02 -5.41 11.15
C GLU A 314 19.06 -4.25 11.46
N LEU A 315 17.83 -4.28 10.94
CA LEU A 315 16.87 -3.16 11.05
C LEU A 315 15.84 -3.33 12.18
N GLY A 316 15.90 -4.44 12.90
CA GLY A 316 15.06 -4.73 14.06
C GLY A 316 13.69 -5.34 13.73
N GLU A 317 13.04 -5.85 14.77
CA GLU A 317 11.73 -6.52 14.70
C GLU A 317 10.58 -5.60 14.23
N GLY A 318 10.78 -4.28 14.36
CA GLY A 318 9.85 -3.23 13.95
C GLY A 318 9.84 -2.94 12.43
N TYR A 319 10.88 -3.35 11.71
CA TYR A 319 11.00 -3.09 10.27
C TYR A 319 10.10 -4.06 9.49
N ILE A 320 9.06 -3.52 8.85
CA ILE A 320 8.03 -4.29 8.15
C ILE A 320 8.67 -5.01 6.95
N GLN A 321 8.32 -6.28 6.74
CA GLN A 321 8.68 -7.00 5.52
C GLN A 321 7.44 -7.64 4.88
N ILE A 322 7.05 -7.12 3.72
CA ILE A 322 5.89 -7.60 2.94
C ILE A 322 6.40 -8.41 1.75
N PHE A 323 5.80 -9.57 1.48
CA PHE A 323 6.26 -10.47 0.43
C PHE A 323 5.32 -10.44 -0.78
N ASN A 324 5.90 -10.34 -1.98
CA ASN A 324 5.29 -10.84 -3.21
C ASN A 324 5.77 -12.25 -3.49
N GLY A 325 4.97 -13.04 -4.20
CA GLY A 325 5.37 -14.33 -4.74
C GLY A 325 4.65 -15.51 -4.10
N GLN A 326 4.56 -16.59 -4.87
CA GLN A 326 3.66 -17.71 -4.60
C GLN A 326 4.07 -18.58 -3.42
N ARG A 327 5.35 -18.53 -3.00
CA ARG A 327 5.85 -19.40 -1.93
C ARG A 327 5.12 -19.14 -0.62
N ALA A 328 4.99 -17.87 -0.25
CA ALA A 328 4.38 -17.49 1.01
C ALA A 328 2.87 -17.82 1.06
N TYR A 329 2.22 -18.01 -0.09
CA TYR A 329 0.83 -18.41 -0.14
C TYR A 329 0.64 -19.90 0.21
N GLY A 330 1.63 -20.74 -0.09
CA GLY A 330 1.57 -22.20 0.08
C GLY A 330 2.45 -22.77 1.19
N GLU A 331 3.34 -21.98 1.80
CA GLU A 331 4.28 -22.43 2.82
C GLU A 331 4.11 -21.62 4.13
N PRO A 332 3.27 -22.08 5.08
CA PRO A 332 2.98 -21.35 6.31
C PRO A 332 4.22 -20.99 7.15
N SER A 333 5.24 -21.85 7.16
CA SER A 333 6.51 -21.57 7.86
C SER A 333 7.28 -20.41 7.27
N PHE A 334 7.21 -20.21 5.95
CA PHE A 334 7.82 -19.06 5.29
C PHE A 334 6.94 -17.81 5.44
N ALA A 335 5.62 -17.96 5.31
CA ALA A 335 4.64 -16.90 5.55
C ALA A 335 4.80 -16.30 6.97
N ALA A 336 5.10 -17.13 7.97
CA ALA A 336 5.35 -16.70 9.35
C ALA A 336 6.55 -15.78 9.55
N LEU A 337 7.39 -15.62 8.52
CA LEU A 337 8.45 -14.63 8.53
C LEU A 337 7.99 -13.26 8.03
N ALA A 338 6.84 -13.17 7.37
CA ALA A 338 6.34 -11.94 6.76
C ALA A 338 5.41 -11.16 7.71
N ASP A 339 5.42 -9.84 7.58
CA ASP A 339 4.43 -8.96 8.18
C ASP A 339 3.22 -8.75 7.25
N GLY A 340 3.33 -9.14 5.99
CA GLY A 340 2.28 -9.00 5.00
C GLY A 340 2.57 -9.72 3.70
N LEU A 341 1.55 -9.82 2.86
CA LEU A 341 1.59 -10.43 1.54
C LEU A 341 0.91 -9.51 0.54
N VAL A 342 1.46 -9.38 -0.67
CA VAL A 342 0.73 -8.79 -1.80
C VAL A 342 0.32 -9.89 -2.74
N TYR A 343 -0.99 -10.15 -2.85
CA TYR A 343 -1.54 -10.99 -3.90
C TYR A 343 -1.60 -10.18 -5.20
N GLU A 344 -0.52 -10.25 -5.97
CA GLU A 344 -0.43 -9.66 -7.30
C GLU A 344 -1.44 -10.30 -8.27
N ASN A 345 -2.06 -9.49 -9.12
CA ASN A 345 -3.06 -9.89 -10.12
C ASN A 345 -4.10 -10.85 -9.54
N TYR A 346 -4.55 -10.58 -8.32
CA TYR A 346 -5.57 -11.37 -7.64
C TYR A 346 -6.90 -11.32 -8.42
N PRO A 347 -7.64 -12.42 -8.54
CA PRO A 347 -7.30 -13.78 -8.07
C PRO A 347 -6.40 -14.58 -9.04
N THR A 348 -6.16 -14.08 -10.25
CA THR A 348 -5.63 -14.81 -11.41
C THR A 348 -4.32 -15.55 -11.17
N LEU A 349 -3.33 -14.96 -10.50
CA LEU A 349 -2.01 -15.60 -10.40
C LEU A 349 -1.97 -16.82 -9.46
N PHE A 350 -2.61 -16.76 -8.29
CA PHE A 350 -2.55 -17.85 -7.31
C PHE A 350 -3.85 -18.67 -7.22
N PHE A 351 -4.98 -18.04 -7.51
CA PHE A 351 -6.27 -18.70 -7.61
C PHE A 351 -6.80 -18.60 -9.04
N PRO A 352 -6.05 -19.12 -10.05
CA PRO A 352 -6.48 -19.07 -11.44
C PRO A 352 -7.79 -19.83 -11.59
N GLN A 353 -8.57 -19.49 -12.62
CA GLN A 353 -9.81 -20.19 -12.90
C GLN A 353 -9.59 -21.71 -13.09
N PRO A 354 -10.54 -22.57 -12.66
CA PRO A 354 -11.80 -22.24 -11.95
C PRO A 354 -11.62 -22.11 -10.41
N ASN A 355 -10.38 -22.05 -9.92
CA ASN A 355 -10.03 -22.14 -8.50
C ASN A 355 -10.15 -20.82 -7.73
N ALA A 356 -10.63 -19.73 -8.33
CA ALA A 356 -10.81 -18.43 -7.66
C ALA A 356 -11.53 -18.56 -6.31
N ARG A 357 -12.52 -19.46 -6.21
CA ARG A 357 -13.30 -19.69 -4.98
C ARG A 357 -12.50 -20.31 -3.83
N LYS A 358 -11.39 -20.99 -4.13
CA LYS A 358 -10.49 -21.55 -3.09
C LYS A 358 -9.90 -20.47 -2.21
N SER A 359 -9.84 -19.21 -2.66
CA SER A 359 -9.40 -18.09 -1.82
C SER A 359 -10.33 -17.80 -0.64
N MET A 360 -11.58 -18.25 -0.73
CA MET A 360 -12.63 -18.07 0.29
C MET A 360 -13.06 -19.39 0.94
N ASP A 361 -12.57 -20.54 0.44
CA ASP A 361 -13.06 -21.85 0.88
C ASP A 361 -12.41 -22.25 2.21
N PRO A 362 -13.16 -22.39 3.32
CA PRO A 362 -12.58 -22.74 4.62
C PRO A 362 -11.94 -24.14 4.62
N ALA A 363 -12.32 -25.03 3.69
CA ALA A 363 -11.70 -26.34 3.52
C ALA A 363 -10.35 -26.28 2.78
N TYR A 364 -10.04 -25.18 2.10
CA TYR A 364 -8.75 -25.01 1.44
C TYR A 364 -7.73 -24.44 2.42
N ALA A 365 -6.68 -25.23 2.72
CA ALA A 365 -5.67 -24.89 3.71
C ALA A 365 -4.97 -23.54 3.44
N TYR A 366 -4.87 -23.14 2.17
CA TYR A 366 -4.19 -21.92 1.72
C TYR A 366 -5.15 -20.81 1.27
N ASN A 367 -6.39 -20.81 1.78
CA ASN A 367 -7.30 -19.69 1.56
C ASN A 367 -6.77 -18.42 2.26
N LEU A 368 -7.33 -17.26 1.92
CA LEU A 368 -6.83 -15.98 2.43
C LEU A 368 -6.92 -15.87 3.97
N PHE A 369 -8.00 -16.39 4.57
CA PHE A 369 -8.22 -16.35 6.02
C PHE A 369 -7.21 -17.24 6.78
N ASN A 370 -6.88 -18.40 6.24
CA ASN A 370 -5.94 -19.34 6.84
C ASN A 370 -4.49 -18.84 6.72
N VAL A 371 -4.10 -18.35 5.54
CA VAL A 371 -2.76 -17.78 5.32
C VAL A 371 -2.53 -16.60 6.27
N ARG A 372 -3.54 -15.76 6.48
CA ARG A 372 -3.49 -14.65 7.45
C ARG A 372 -3.03 -15.08 8.84
N ASN A 373 -3.52 -16.21 9.33
CA ASN A 373 -3.18 -16.72 10.66
C ASN A 373 -1.73 -17.19 10.77
N SER A 374 -1.05 -17.37 9.63
CA SER A 374 0.37 -17.74 9.61
C SER A 374 1.29 -16.51 9.71
N LEU A 375 0.80 -15.31 9.37
CA LEU A 375 1.61 -14.09 9.29
C LEU A 375 1.92 -13.48 10.66
N ARG A 376 2.96 -12.63 10.72
CA ARG A 376 3.26 -11.84 11.93
C ARG A 376 2.17 -10.79 12.14
N THR A 377 1.71 -10.64 13.38
CA THR A 377 0.68 -9.65 13.79
C THR A 377 1.30 -8.41 14.44
N ARG A 378 2.49 -8.01 13.98
CA ARG A 378 3.24 -6.87 14.54
C ARG A 378 3.16 -5.67 13.60
N ASN A 379 3.44 -4.48 14.14
CA ASN A 379 3.60 -3.23 13.36
C ASN A 379 2.39 -2.86 12.49
N GLY A 380 1.17 -3.11 12.97
CA GLY A 380 -0.08 -2.84 12.25
C GLY A 380 -0.52 -3.94 11.28
N GLY A 381 0.29 -4.99 11.09
CA GLY A 381 -0.05 -6.13 10.27
C GLY A 381 -0.94 -7.18 10.97
N PRO A 382 -1.33 -8.25 10.25
CA PRO A 382 -0.77 -8.63 8.96
C PRO A 382 -1.36 -7.89 7.76
N TRP A 383 -0.48 -7.43 6.89
CA TRP A 383 -0.82 -6.64 5.69
C TRP A 383 -1.09 -7.54 4.49
N ILE A 384 -2.30 -8.10 4.36
CA ILE A 384 -2.68 -8.85 3.15
C ILE A 384 -3.29 -7.91 2.13
N VAL A 385 -2.52 -7.55 1.10
CA VAL A 385 -2.96 -6.63 0.04
C VAL A 385 -3.44 -7.42 -1.16
N LEU A 386 -4.70 -7.20 -1.54
CA LEU A 386 -5.27 -7.70 -2.79
C LEU A 386 -5.05 -6.65 -3.88
N SER A 387 -4.27 -6.99 -4.91
CA SER A 387 -3.95 -6.08 -6.00
C SER A 387 -4.22 -6.72 -7.35
N ASN A 388 -4.71 -5.94 -8.30
CA ASN A 388 -4.81 -6.35 -9.69
C ASN A 388 -4.57 -5.14 -10.58
N THR A 389 -3.53 -5.22 -11.41
CA THR A 389 -3.09 -4.13 -12.28
C THR A 389 -3.62 -4.26 -13.70
N LEU A 390 -4.31 -5.37 -14.00
CA LEU A 390 -4.84 -5.66 -15.32
C LEU A 390 -6.25 -5.08 -15.48
N ARG A 391 -6.58 -4.68 -16.72
CA ARG A 391 -7.98 -4.48 -17.09
C ARG A 391 -8.74 -5.80 -16.96
N ASN A 392 -9.73 -5.81 -16.07
CA ASN A 392 -10.64 -6.92 -15.97
C ASN A 392 -11.81 -6.70 -16.95
N LEU A 393 -11.58 -7.04 -18.23
CA LEU A 393 -12.63 -7.04 -19.25
C LEU A 393 -13.28 -8.43 -19.32
N TYR A 394 -14.59 -8.48 -19.49
CA TYR A 394 -15.33 -9.74 -19.58
C TYR A 394 -16.41 -9.71 -20.63
N SER A 395 -16.59 -10.84 -21.29
CA SER A 395 -17.69 -11.06 -22.23
C SER A 395 -18.95 -11.43 -21.43
N ASP A 396 -19.98 -10.59 -21.44
CA ASP A 396 -21.24 -10.84 -20.74
C ASP A 396 -22.06 -11.97 -21.40
N HIS A 397 -23.29 -12.21 -20.92
CA HIS A 397 -24.17 -13.24 -21.48
C HIS A 397 -24.57 -12.98 -22.95
N ASN A 398 -24.31 -11.77 -23.47
CA ASN A 398 -24.50 -11.35 -24.85
C ASN A 398 -23.17 -11.24 -25.62
N GLN A 399 -22.08 -11.77 -25.06
CA GLN A 399 -20.71 -11.70 -25.55
C GLN A 399 -20.08 -10.29 -25.57
N GLN A 400 -20.67 -9.28 -24.92
CA GLN A 400 -20.12 -7.92 -24.90
C GLN A 400 -19.02 -7.78 -23.86
N LEU A 401 -17.87 -7.19 -24.24
CA LEU A 401 -16.80 -6.88 -23.30
C LEU A 401 -17.21 -5.74 -22.37
N THR A 402 -17.36 -6.03 -21.08
CA THR A 402 -17.66 -5.08 -20.01
C THR A 402 -16.46 -5.01 -19.06
N LEU A 403 -16.18 -3.83 -18.51
CA LEU A 403 -15.14 -3.65 -17.50
C LEU A 403 -15.68 -4.00 -16.11
N VAL A 404 -14.91 -4.75 -15.32
CA VAL A 404 -15.19 -5.02 -13.91
C VAL A 404 -14.30 -4.16 -13.04
N GLU A 405 -14.92 -3.35 -12.20
CA GLU A 405 -14.25 -2.59 -11.14
C GLU A 405 -13.95 -3.52 -9.95
N THR A 406 -12.89 -4.33 -10.09
CA THR A 406 -12.51 -5.35 -9.09
C THR A 406 -12.18 -4.77 -7.71
N GLY A 407 -11.84 -3.48 -7.64
CA GLY A 407 -11.54 -2.85 -6.37
C GLY A 407 -12.71 -2.91 -5.36
N ASN A 408 -13.97 -2.80 -5.80
CA ASN A 408 -15.12 -2.80 -4.88
C ASN A 408 -15.28 -4.18 -4.24
N GLN A 409 -15.03 -5.21 -5.03
CA GLN A 409 -15.00 -6.58 -4.55
C GLN A 409 -13.83 -6.84 -3.62
N PHE A 410 -12.62 -6.34 -3.95
CA PHE A 410 -11.44 -6.52 -3.09
C PHE A 410 -11.65 -5.83 -1.75
N ARG A 411 -12.30 -4.67 -1.74
CA ARG A 411 -12.70 -4.00 -0.49
C ARG A 411 -13.60 -4.90 0.36
N VAL A 412 -14.63 -5.49 -0.22
CA VAL A 412 -15.54 -6.41 0.51
C VAL A 412 -14.77 -7.59 1.10
N ILE A 413 -13.90 -8.20 0.32
CA ILE A 413 -13.04 -9.29 0.79
C ILE A 413 -12.13 -8.81 1.93
N ALA A 414 -11.46 -7.67 1.74
CA ALA A 414 -10.59 -7.06 2.73
C ALA A 414 -11.34 -6.78 4.04
N MET A 415 -12.56 -6.25 3.99
CA MET A 415 -13.43 -6.05 5.17
C MET A 415 -13.75 -7.37 5.87
N LEU A 416 -14.04 -8.44 5.12
CA LEU A 416 -14.36 -9.74 5.71
C LEU A 416 -13.13 -10.39 6.40
N MET A 417 -11.93 -10.18 5.87
CA MET A 417 -10.71 -10.87 6.31
C MET A 417 -9.72 -10.03 7.13
N ASP A 418 -10.03 -8.76 7.44
CA ASP A 418 -9.06 -7.78 7.97
C ASP A 418 -7.79 -7.70 7.09
N GLY A 419 -7.99 -7.53 5.78
CA GLY A 419 -6.94 -7.33 4.80
C GLY A 419 -7.00 -5.94 4.18
N PHE A 420 -6.34 -5.75 3.05
CA PHE A 420 -6.21 -4.47 2.36
C PHE A 420 -6.57 -4.63 0.88
N ALA A 421 -7.28 -3.66 0.34
CA ALA A 421 -7.54 -3.56 -1.08
C ALA A 421 -6.60 -2.50 -1.68
N SER A 422 -5.89 -2.88 -2.75
CA SER A 422 -5.23 -1.94 -3.63
C SER A 422 -6.12 -1.67 -4.83
N TRP A 423 -6.42 -0.40 -5.07
CA TRP A 423 -7.31 0.01 -6.14
C TRP A 423 -6.52 0.60 -7.30
N ASN A 424 -6.70 0.06 -8.49
CA ASN A 424 -6.21 0.65 -9.73
C ASN A 424 -7.43 1.03 -10.57
N SER A 425 -7.75 2.32 -10.67
CA SER A 425 -8.70 2.79 -11.68
C SER A 425 -7.95 2.86 -13.00
N HIS A 426 -8.54 2.27 -14.03
CA HIS A 426 -7.90 2.21 -15.34
C HIS A 426 -8.56 3.24 -16.26
N ASP A 427 -7.91 4.39 -16.46
CA ASP A 427 -8.46 5.52 -17.22
C ASP A 427 -8.80 5.23 -18.70
N GLY A 428 -8.17 4.22 -19.31
CA GLY A 428 -8.17 4.19 -20.78
C GLY A 428 -6.91 3.57 -21.38
N SER A 429 -5.80 3.62 -20.65
CA SER A 429 -4.46 3.30 -21.17
C SER A 429 -3.83 2.10 -20.46
N THR A 430 -3.27 1.15 -21.22
CA THR A 430 -2.82 -0.19 -20.82
C THR A 430 -1.85 -0.26 -19.62
N PHE A 431 -1.40 0.87 -19.09
CA PHE A 431 -0.47 1.00 -17.97
C PHE A 431 -0.74 2.22 -17.07
N SER A 432 -1.96 2.80 -17.06
CA SER A 432 -2.30 3.86 -16.09
C SER A 432 -2.73 3.24 -14.77
N TYR A 433 -1.81 3.29 -13.81
CA TYR A 433 -2.03 2.93 -12.41
C TYR A 433 -2.59 4.13 -11.65
N THR A 434 -3.71 4.69 -12.10
CA THR A 434 -4.34 5.76 -11.33
C THR A 434 -5.00 5.12 -10.11
N TYR A 435 -4.33 5.19 -8.95
CA TYR A 435 -4.89 4.72 -7.69
C TYR A 435 -6.14 5.53 -7.36
N GLY A 436 -7.27 4.84 -7.29
CA GLY A 436 -8.59 5.43 -7.13
C GLY A 436 -9.16 5.09 -5.77
N TRP A 437 -9.84 6.04 -5.15
CA TRP A 437 -10.71 5.76 -4.03
C TRP A 437 -12.00 5.12 -4.56
N PRO A 438 -12.64 4.19 -3.82
CA PRO A 438 -13.94 3.67 -4.24
C PRO A 438 -14.89 4.86 -4.46
N ALA A 439 -15.65 4.82 -5.55
CA ALA A 439 -16.60 5.88 -5.89
C ALA A 439 -17.64 6.12 -4.77
N VAL A 440 -17.90 5.09 -3.95
CA VAL A 440 -18.74 5.16 -2.76
C VAL A 440 -17.95 4.63 -1.57
N ASP A 441 -17.62 5.50 -0.63
CA ASP A 441 -17.03 5.10 0.65
C ASP A 441 -18.13 4.94 1.71
N ILE A 442 -18.31 3.71 2.19
CA ILE A 442 -19.26 3.38 3.26
C ILE A 442 -18.44 2.97 4.49
N CYS A 443 -18.41 3.82 5.50
CA CYS A 443 -17.79 3.49 6.78
C CYS A 443 -18.74 2.58 7.56
N VAL A 444 -18.37 1.32 7.76
CA VAL A 444 -19.20 0.38 8.56
C VAL A 444 -18.73 0.27 10.01
N GLY A 445 -17.67 1.00 10.37
CA GLY A 445 -17.04 0.98 11.69
C GLY A 445 -16.17 -0.25 11.90
N GLU A 446 -15.74 -0.47 13.14
CA GLU A 446 -14.88 -1.60 13.49
C GLU A 446 -15.65 -2.92 13.50
N PRO A 447 -15.00 -4.06 13.20
CA PRO A 447 -15.66 -5.36 13.25
C PRO A 447 -16.04 -5.74 14.68
N ILE A 448 -17.28 -6.21 14.87
CA ILE A 448 -17.80 -6.67 16.18
C ILE A 448 -17.33 -8.11 16.48
N GLY A 449 -16.86 -8.84 15.47
CA GLY A 449 -16.39 -10.21 15.63
C GLY A 449 -15.70 -10.75 14.37
N PRO A 450 -15.31 -12.03 14.39
CA PRO A 450 -14.75 -12.70 13.22
C PRO A 450 -15.80 -12.90 12.12
N PRO A 451 -15.37 -13.13 10.87
CA PRO A 451 -16.29 -13.55 9.82
C PRO A 451 -16.95 -14.90 10.15
N VAL A 452 -18.23 -15.03 9.80
CA VAL A 452 -19.04 -16.24 10.00
C VAL A 452 -19.40 -16.84 8.65
N TYR A 453 -19.14 -18.15 8.51
CA TYR A 453 -19.59 -18.94 7.37
C TYR A 453 -20.99 -19.49 7.63
N ASP A 454 -21.94 -19.19 6.75
CA ASP A 454 -23.30 -19.71 6.80
C ASP A 454 -23.76 -20.14 5.40
N GLY A 455 -23.69 -21.45 5.17
CA GLY A 455 -24.01 -22.09 3.89
C GLY A 455 -23.11 -21.60 2.74
N ASN A 456 -23.66 -20.71 1.91
CA ASN A 456 -22.99 -20.11 0.76
C ASN A 456 -22.45 -18.71 1.04
N PHE A 457 -22.64 -18.19 2.25
CA PHE A 457 -22.31 -16.82 2.61
C PHE A 457 -21.17 -16.75 3.60
N ILE A 458 -20.35 -15.71 3.46
CA ILE A 458 -19.43 -15.21 4.47
C ILE A 458 -19.99 -13.89 4.94
N ARG A 459 -20.19 -13.72 6.25
CA ARG A 459 -20.76 -12.52 6.84
C ARG A 459 -19.85 -11.95 7.90
N ARG A 460 -19.85 -10.64 8.06
CA ARG A 460 -19.22 -9.99 9.19
C ARG A 460 -20.01 -8.76 9.63
N ASP A 461 -20.24 -8.68 10.93
CA ASP A 461 -20.89 -7.56 11.59
C ASP A 461 -19.86 -6.51 12.02
N PHE A 462 -20.24 -5.25 11.85
CA PHE A 462 -19.47 -4.08 12.22
C PHE A 462 -20.33 -3.13 13.06
N GLN A 463 -19.71 -2.20 13.76
CA GLN A 463 -20.38 -1.23 14.64
C GLN A 463 -21.58 -0.52 13.98
N TYR A 464 -21.45 -0.17 12.71
CA TYR A 464 -22.43 0.61 11.94
C TYR A 464 -22.94 -0.12 10.70
N GLY A 465 -22.76 -1.45 10.62
CA GLY A 465 -23.13 -2.15 9.40
C GLY A 465 -22.83 -3.64 9.38
N ARG A 466 -23.01 -4.22 8.19
CA ARG A 466 -22.71 -5.62 7.91
C ARG A 466 -22.15 -5.74 6.50
N VAL A 467 -21.24 -6.69 6.31
CA VAL A 467 -20.78 -7.12 5.00
C VAL A 467 -21.16 -8.58 4.79
N GLU A 468 -21.69 -8.91 3.62
CA GLU A 468 -22.00 -10.28 3.19
C GLU A 468 -21.42 -10.53 1.80
N LEU A 469 -20.84 -11.71 1.61
CA LEU A 469 -20.33 -12.19 0.34
C LEU A 469 -20.84 -13.61 0.09
N GLU A 470 -21.43 -13.86 -1.07
CA GLU A 470 -21.89 -15.17 -1.51
C GLU A 470 -20.79 -15.86 -2.34
N TRP A 471 -20.05 -16.78 -1.72
CA TRP A 471 -18.80 -17.29 -2.27
C TRP A 471 -18.94 -18.51 -3.20
N LYS A 472 -20.10 -19.20 -3.16
CA LYS A 472 -20.34 -20.44 -3.91
C LYS A 472 -21.10 -20.26 -5.23
N THR A 473 -21.79 -19.14 -5.44
CA THR A 473 -22.74 -18.99 -6.57
C THR A 473 -22.40 -17.84 -7.54
N GLY A 474 -21.27 -17.14 -7.32
CA GLY A 474 -20.81 -16.09 -8.24
C GLY A 474 -20.47 -16.64 -9.63
N ARG A 475 -20.58 -15.77 -10.64
CA ARG A 475 -20.33 -16.08 -12.05
C ARG A 475 -19.21 -15.17 -12.54
N TYR A 476 -18.19 -15.75 -13.16
CA TYR A 476 -17.13 -14.99 -13.81
C TYR A 476 -17.75 -13.89 -14.70
N PRO A 477 -17.19 -12.67 -14.70
CA PRO A 477 -15.93 -12.23 -14.06
C PRO A 477 -16.05 -11.78 -12.61
N ASP A 478 -17.26 -11.78 -12.07
CA ASP A 478 -17.51 -11.40 -10.70
C ASP A 478 -17.57 -12.69 -9.86
N PRO A 479 -16.44 -13.16 -9.30
CA PRO A 479 -16.39 -14.44 -8.62
C PRO A 479 -17.35 -14.50 -7.43
N PHE A 480 -17.78 -13.35 -6.91
CA PHE A 480 -18.57 -13.27 -5.68
C PHE A 480 -19.62 -12.15 -5.73
N LYS A 481 -20.88 -12.51 -5.51
CA LYS A 481 -21.91 -11.49 -5.21
C LYS A 481 -21.70 -10.98 -3.79
N TYR A 482 -21.97 -9.70 -3.54
CA TYR A 482 -21.83 -9.14 -2.20
C TYR A 482 -22.87 -8.06 -1.89
N LYS A 483 -23.02 -7.77 -0.60
CA LYS A 483 -23.84 -6.69 -0.06
C LYS A 483 -23.11 -6.03 1.10
N VAL A 484 -23.24 -4.71 1.17
CA VAL A 484 -22.81 -3.90 2.31
C VAL A 484 -24.04 -3.18 2.82
N TRP A 485 -24.36 -3.36 4.10
CA TRP A 485 -25.39 -2.62 4.80
C TRP A 485 -24.74 -1.62 5.73
N SER A 486 -25.26 -0.40 5.76
CA SER A 486 -24.92 0.61 6.75
C SER A 486 -26.17 0.99 7.53
N SER A 487 -26.07 1.04 8.86
CA SER A 487 -27.11 1.61 9.72
C SER A 487 -27.01 3.14 9.82
N VAL A 488 -25.96 3.72 9.24
CA VAL A 488 -25.69 5.16 9.18
C VAL A 488 -25.71 5.64 7.73
N SER A 489 -26.37 6.76 7.46
CA SER A 489 -26.27 7.48 6.20
C SER A 489 -25.01 8.34 6.22
N TRP A 490 -24.03 8.03 5.37
CA TRP A 490 -22.72 8.70 5.30
C TRP A 490 -22.64 9.78 4.22
#